data_AF-A0AAD9ZT70-F1
#
_entry.id   AF-A0AAD9ZT70-F1
#
_cell.length_a   1.000
_cell.length_b   1.000
_cell.length_c   1.000
_cell.angle_alpha   90.00
_cell.angle_beta   90.00
_cell.angle_gamma   90.00
#
_symmetry.space_group_name_H-M   'P 1'
#
loop_
_entity.id
_entity.type
_entity.pdbx_description
1 polymer ?
#
loop_
_entity_poly.entity_id
_entity_poly.type
_entity_poly.pdbx_seq_one_letter_code
_entity_poly.pdbx_strand_id
1 'polypeptide(L)'
;MEHKELYSGLNAKQMTVHNIILQSVIQNKGGLYFVYGASGTGIMYLYKTILSHLRSKGKICLTVASLRIAPLLLPGGRTAHSRFSIPIDLNDHLTCNIHQGTHMAELIKKTSLIIWDGAPMDH
;
A
#
# COMPACT_ATOMS: atom_id res chain seq x y z
N MET A 1 2.58 -20.43 1.56
CA MET A 1 3.67 -20.96 0.71
C MET A 1 4.34 -19.79 -0.03
N GLU A 2 3.56 -18.96 -0.71
CA GLU A 2 3.98 -17.77 -1.48
C GLU A 2 4.99 -16.81 -0.79
N HIS A 3 4.78 -16.40 0.46
CA HIS A 3 5.70 -15.44 1.12
C HIS A 3 7.14 -15.96 1.27
N LYS A 4 7.34 -17.23 1.59
CA LYS A 4 8.71 -17.77 1.84
C LYS A 4 9.55 -17.73 0.56
N GLU A 5 8.93 -18.04 -0.58
CA GLU A 5 9.57 -17.96 -1.89
C GLU A 5 9.89 -16.52 -2.26
N LEU A 6 8.91 -15.61 -2.12
CA LEU A 6 9.11 -14.19 -2.41
C LEU A 6 10.19 -13.54 -1.54
N TYR A 7 10.23 -13.88 -0.25
CA TYR A 7 11.20 -13.33 0.69
C TYR A 7 12.65 -13.69 0.31
N SER A 8 12.86 -14.90 -0.22
CA SER A 8 14.19 -15.36 -0.64
C SER A 8 14.75 -14.62 -1.86
N GLY A 9 13.88 -14.02 -2.68
CA GLY A 9 14.27 -13.25 -3.87
C GLY A 9 14.56 -11.78 -3.63
N LEU A 10 14.42 -11.27 -2.39
CA LEU A 10 14.71 -9.87 -2.08
C LEU A 10 16.21 -9.58 -2.08
N ASN A 11 16.62 -8.48 -2.73
CA ASN A 11 17.98 -7.98 -2.57
C ASN A 11 18.18 -7.28 -1.20
N ALA A 12 19.43 -7.00 -0.82
CA ALA A 12 19.75 -6.43 0.51
C ALA A 12 19.03 -5.11 0.83
N LYS A 13 18.85 -4.23 -0.16
CA LYS A 13 18.13 -2.95 0.03
C LYS A 13 16.64 -3.20 0.23
N GLN A 14 16.04 -4.08 -0.57
CA GLN A 14 14.64 -4.46 -0.44
C GLN A 14 14.37 -5.18 0.89
N MET A 15 15.26 -6.07 1.35
CA MET A 15 15.15 -6.71 2.67
C MET A 15 15.16 -5.68 3.80
N THR A 16 16.00 -4.65 3.69
CA THR A 16 16.05 -3.57 4.68
C THR A 16 14.71 -2.84 4.76
N VAL A 17 14.16 -2.41 3.62
CA VAL A 17 12.85 -1.74 3.57
C VAL A 17 11.74 -2.67 4.06
N HIS A 18 11.74 -3.93 3.62
CA HIS A 18 10.79 -4.96 4.07
C HIS A 18 10.78 -5.07 5.59
N ASN A 19 11.96 -5.21 6.21
CA ASN A 19 12.07 -5.39 7.65
C ASN A 19 11.62 -4.15 8.43
N ILE A 20 11.97 -2.94 7.96
CA ILE A 20 11.54 -1.69 8.58
C ILE A 20 10.01 -1.58 8.58
N ILE A 21 9.37 -1.74 7.42
CA ILE A 21 7.92 -1.64 7.30
C ILE A 21 7.23 -2.74 8.10
N LEU A 22 7.73 -3.98 8.00
CA LEU A 22 7.14 -5.11 8.69
C LEU A 22 7.19 -4.95 10.21
N GLN A 23 8.33 -4.53 10.76
CA GLN A 23 8.48 -4.27 12.20
C GLN A 23 7.58 -3.12 12.65
N SER A 24 7.48 -2.04 11.86
CA SER A 24 6.57 -0.93 12.18
C SER A 24 5.11 -1.39 12.30
N VAL A 25 4.64 -2.20 11.34
CA VAL A 25 3.27 -2.73 11.34
C VAL A 25 3.04 -3.73 12.48
N ILE A 26 3.99 -4.63 12.74
CA ILE A 26 3.86 -5.64 13.81
C ILE A 26 3.84 -4.98 15.19
N GLN A 27 4.68 -3.97 15.39
CA GLN A 27 4.80 -3.25 16.66
C GLN A 27 3.77 -2.13 16.82
N ASN A 28 2.85 -1.96 15.85
CA ASN A 28 1.90 -0.84 15.78
C ASN A 28 2.55 0.54 15.98
N LYS A 29 3.79 0.70 15.52
CA LYS A 29 4.50 1.99 15.60
C LYS A 29 3.91 3.02 14.64
N GLY A 30 3.32 2.55 13.54
CA GLY A 30 2.88 3.40 12.44
C GLY A 30 4.07 4.05 11.72
N GLY A 31 3.76 4.89 10.74
CA GLY A 31 4.75 5.65 9.99
C GLY A 31 4.34 5.88 8.54
N LEU A 32 4.93 6.92 7.95
CA LEU A 32 4.83 7.22 6.53
C LEU A 32 6.20 6.97 5.90
N TYR A 33 6.25 6.12 4.88
CA TYR A 33 7.49 5.71 4.23
C TYR A 33 7.39 5.98 2.73
N PHE A 34 8.39 6.68 2.19
CA PHE A 34 8.55 6.86 0.75
C PHE A 34 9.60 5.87 0.26
N VAL A 35 9.19 4.95 -0.62
CA VAL A 35 10.07 3.96 -1.23
C VAL A 35 10.27 4.33 -2.69
N TYR A 36 11.49 4.76 -3.02
CA TYR A 36 11.87 5.15 -4.37
C TYR A 36 12.89 4.17 -4.98
N GLY A 37 12.80 3.99 -6.29
CA GLY A 37 13.78 3.23 -7.07
C GLY A 37 13.50 3.37 -8.56
N ALA A 38 14.55 3.26 -9.37
CA ALA A 38 14.44 3.30 -10.82
C ALA A 38 13.56 2.16 -11.37
N SER A 39 13.08 2.31 -12.60
CA SER A 39 12.39 1.24 -13.32
C SER A 39 13.23 -0.05 -13.31
N GLY A 40 12.58 -1.19 -13.05
CA GLY A 40 13.26 -2.49 -12.96
C GLY A 40 13.88 -2.82 -11.59
N THR A 41 13.85 -1.92 -10.61
CA THR A 41 14.38 -2.18 -9.24
C THR A 41 13.53 -3.14 -8.40
N GLY A 42 12.44 -3.70 -8.94
CA GLY A 42 11.63 -4.69 -8.26
C GLY A 42 10.82 -4.14 -7.07
N ILE A 43 10.52 -2.84 -7.01
CA ILE A 43 9.67 -2.26 -5.95
C ILE A 43 8.32 -2.99 -5.85
N MET A 44 7.74 -3.36 -7.00
CA MET A 44 6.49 -4.14 -7.00
C MET A 44 6.66 -5.52 -6.37
N TYR A 45 7.82 -6.15 -6.57
CA TYR A 45 8.14 -7.44 -5.96
C TYR A 45 8.27 -7.31 -4.44
N LEU A 46 8.92 -6.24 -3.97
CA LEU A 46 8.96 -5.88 -2.55
C LEU A 46 7.54 -5.70 -1.97
N TYR A 47 6.68 -4.93 -2.64
CA TYR A 47 5.30 -4.71 -2.19
C TYR A 47 4.51 -6.02 -2.12
N LYS A 48 4.61 -6.88 -3.14
CA LYS A 48 3.98 -8.22 -3.14
C LYS A 48 4.45 -9.06 -1.96
N THR A 49 5.75 -9.02 -1.65
CA THR A 49 6.33 -9.75 -0.53
C THR A 49 5.75 -9.28 0.81
N ILE A 50 5.74 -7.96 1.06
CA ILE A 50 5.17 -7.38 2.28
C ILE A 50 3.68 -7.73 2.43
N LEU A 51 2.92 -7.60 1.34
CA LEU A 51 1.49 -7.92 1.32
C LEU A 51 1.22 -9.39 1.63
N SER A 52 1.95 -10.31 0.97
CA SER A 52 1.81 -11.75 1.20
C SER A 52 2.11 -12.09 2.66
N HIS A 53 3.16 -11.48 3.25
CA HIS A 53 3.48 -11.66 4.67
C HIS A 53 2.32 -11.25 5.59
N LEU A 54 1.89 -10.00 5.48
CA LEU A 54 0.92 -9.42 6.40
C LEU A 54 -0.45 -10.06 6.27
N ARG A 55 -0.88 -10.35 5.02
CA ARG A 55 -2.15 -11.05 4.76
C ARG A 55 -2.12 -12.48 5.28
N SER A 56 -0.99 -13.18 5.21
CA SER A 56 -0.85 -14.52 5.81
C SER A 56 -1.02 -14.52 7.34
N LYS A 57 -0.80 -13.36 7.98
CA LYS A 57 -1.04 -13.13 9.42
C LYS A 57 -2.43 -12.54 9.72
N GLY A 58 -3.34 -12.53 8.73
CA GLY A 58 -4.71 -12.01 8.89
C GLY A 58 -4.81 -10.48 8.95
N LYS A 59 -3.74 -9.74 8.63
CA LYS A 59 -3.78 -8.27 8.60
C LYS A 59 -4.47 -7.78 7.33
N ILE A 60 -5.23 -6.68 7.46
CA ILE A 60 -5.87 -6.03 6.33
C ILE A 60 -4.89 -5.03 5.72
N CYS A 61 -4.52 -5.24 4.46
CA CYS A 61 -3.62 -4.36 3.72
C CYS A 61 -4.28 -3.88 2.43
N LEU A 62 -4.35 -2.55 2.28
CA LEU A 62 -4.90 -1.89 1.10
C LEU A 62 -3.77 -1.57 0.13
N THR A 63 -4.05 -1.79 -1.15
CA THR A 63 -3.18 -1.46 -2.27
C THR A 63 -3.90 -0.49 -3.16
N VAL A 64 -3.31 0.67 -3.34
CA VAL A 64 -3.88 1.80 -4.04
C VAL A 64 -2.88 2.30 -5.07
N ALA A 65 -3.35 2.75 -6.22
CA ALA A 65 -2.50 3.42 -7.18
C ALA A 65 -3.19 4.66 -7.75
N SER A 66 -2.41 5.72 -8.02
CA SER A 66 -2.93 6.94 -8.65
C SER A 66 -3.24 6.73 -10.13
N LEU A 67 -2.46 5.90 -10.82
CA LEU A 67 -2.64 5.61 -12.25
C LEU A 67 -3.55 4.41 -12.48
N ARG A 68 -4.36 4.44 -13.54
CA ARG A 68 -5.40 3.43 -13.84
C ARG A 68 -4.88 2.01 -14.05
N ILE A 69 -3.63 1.84 -14.48
CA ILE A 69 -3.03 0.54 -14.87
C ILE A 69 -2.22 -0.12 -13.74
N ALA A 70 -1.74 0.65 -12.78
CA ALA A 70 -0.95 0.15 -11.65
C ALA A 70 -1.71 -0.79 -10.67
N PRO A 71 -3.04 -0.67 -10.45
CA PRO A 71 -3.79 -1.59 -9.59
C PRO A 71 -3.72 -3.06 -10.02
N LEU A 72 -3.56 -3.33 -11.33
CA LEU A 72 -3.49 -4.69 -11.86
C LEU A 72 -2.24 -5.44 -11.39
N LEU A 73 -1.21 -4.71 -10.98
CA LEU A 73 0.10 -5.28 -10.68
C LEU A 73 0.25 -5.65 -9.19
N LEU A 74 -0.67 -5.22 -8.33
CA LEU A 74 -0.71 -5.58 -6.92
C LEU A 74 -1.99 -6.37 -6.59
N PRO A 75 -1.90 -7.48 -5.83
CA PRO A 75 -3.06 -8.30 -5.52
C PRO A 75 -4.09 -7.50 -4.71
N GLY A 76 -5.31 -7.37 -5.24
CA GLY A 76 -6.40 -6.58 -4.63
C GLY A 76 -6.28 -5.07 -4.85
N GLY A 77 -5.42 -4.64 -5.78
CA GLY A 77 -5.25 -3.24 -6.17
C GLY A 77 -6.55 -2.57 -6.61
N ARG A 78 -6.73 -1.32 -6.18
CA ARG A 78 -7.74 -0.40 -6.73
C ARG A 78 -7.11 0.95 -7.02
N THR A 79 -7.71 1.74 -7.90
CA THR A 79 -7.28 3.14 -8.06
C THR A 79 -7.61 3.94 -6.80
N ALA A 80 -6.84 5.00 -6.52
CA ALA A 80 -7.12 5.91 -5.41
C ALA A 80 -8.55 6.47 -5.48
N HIS A 81 -8.95 6.90 -6.68
CA HIS A 81 -10.30 7.35 -6.97
C HIS A 81 -11.39 6.34 -6.57
N SER A 82 -11.26 5.07 -6.98
CA SER A 82 -12.28 4.04 -6.64
C SER A 82 -12.19 3.53 -5.21
N ARG A 83 -11.02 3.60 -4.57
CA ARG A 83 -10.84 3.14 -3.19
C ARG A 83 -11.32 4.17 -2.19
N PHE A 84 -11.05 5.45 -2.41
CA PHE A 84 -11.32 6.52 -1.46
C PHE A 84 -12.45 7.46 -1.87
N SER A 85 -13.10 7.20 -3.01
CA SER A 85 -14.13 8.10 -3.56
C SER A 85 -13.60 9.53 -3.69
N ILE A 86 -12.41 9.66 -4.29
CA ILE A 86 -11.75 10.96 -4.53
C ILE A 86 -12.58 11.70 -5.59
N PRO A 87 -13.03 12.95 -5.33
CA PRO A 87 -13.74 13.76 -6.32
C PRO A 87 -12.90 13.97 -7.59
N ILE A 88 -13.56 14.02 -8.76
CA ILE A 88 -12.89 14.23 -10.06
C ILE A 88 -12.44 15.68 -10.22
N ASP A 89 -13.25 16.62 -9.75
CA ASP A 89 -12.86 18.03 -9.64
C ASP A 89 -12.08 18.18 -8.33
N LEU A 90 -10.79 18.52 -8.43
CA LEU A 90 -9.95 18.80 -7.28
C LEU A 90 -9.97 20.31 -7.03
N ASN A 91 -10.47 20.71 -5.87
CA ASN A 91 -10.36 22.05 -5.30
C ASN A 91 -9.84 21.85 -3.88
N ASP A 92 -9.05 22.78 -3.34
CA ASP A 92 -8.34 22.63 -2.06
C ASP A 92 -9.26 22.41 -0.84
N HIS A 93 -10.57 22.61 -1.03
CA HIS A 93 -11.61 22.37 -0.02
C HIS A 93 -12.31 21.01 -0.14
N LEU A 94 -11.98 20.19 -1.15
CA LEU A 94 -12.66 18.92 -1.40
C LEU A 94 -11.98 17.77 -0.66
N THR A 95 -12.75 17.15 0.24
CA THR A 95 -12.34 15.95 0.97
C THR A 95 -12.88 14.68 0.30
N CYS A 96 -12.21 13.55 0.49
CA CYS A 96 -12.73 12.24 0.09
C CYS A 96 -14.13 12.03 0.69
N ASN A 97 -15.10 11.55 -0.12
CA ASN A 97 -16.48 11.39 0.33
C ASN A 97 -16.67 10.09 1.14
N ILE A 98 -15.98 9.98 2.28
CA ILE A 98 -16.00 8.83 3.18
C ILE A 98 -16.65 9.25 4.49
N HIS A 99 -17.95 8.99 4.62
CA HIS A 99 -18.68 9.29 5.85
C HIS A 99 -18.43 8.25 6.94
N GLN A 100 -18.61 8.67 8.20
CA GLN A 100 -18.59 7.77 9.36
C GLN A 100 -19.70 6.71 9.22
N GLY A 101 -19.41 5.48 9.67
CA GLY A 101 -20.36 4.37 9.60
C GLY A 101 -20.46 3.70 8.22
N THR A 102 -19.78 4.22 7.19
CA THR A 102 -19.68 3.54 5.90
C THR A 102 -18.77 2.32 5.99
N HIS A 103 -18.99 1.34 5.11
CA HIS A 103 -18.11 0.17 5.01
C HIS A 103 -16.65 0.56 4.72
N MET A 104 -16.43 1.63 3.96
CA MET A 104 -15.08 2.12 3.66
C MET A 104 -14.40 2.72 4.91
N ALA A 105 -15.13 3.50 5.72
CA ALA A 105 -14.60 4.01 6.98
C ALA A 105 -14.20 2.87 7.92
N GLU A 106 -15.04 1.84 8.04
CA GLU A 106 -14.73 0.65 8.84
C GLU A 106 -13.55 -0.16 8.29
N LEU A 107 -13.41 -0.24 6.97
CA LEU A 107 -12.27 -0.88 6.32
C LEU A 107 -10.97 -0.12 6.61
N ILE A 108 -10.98 1.21 6.50
CA ILE A 108 -9.82 2.07 6.80
C ILE A 108 -9.39 1.91 8.26
N LYS A 109 -10.34 1.95 9.21
CA LYS A 109 -10.05 1.75 10.65
C LYS A 109 -9.38 0.41 10.95
N LYS A 110 -9.72 -0.65 10.21
CA LYS A 110 -9.13 -1.99 10.40
C LYS A 110 -7.86 -2.22 9.58
N THR A 111 -7.51 -1.28 8.69
CA THR A 111 -6.35 -1.42 7.80
C THR A 111 -5.05 -1.24 8.57
N SER A 112 -4.12 -2.18 8.43
CA SER A 112 -2.80 -2.15 9.07
C SER A 112 -1.70 -1.58 8.17
N LEU A 113 -1.91 -1.57 6.85
CA LEU A 113 -0.97 -1.02 5.87
C LEU A 113 -1.71 -0.53 4.63
N ILE A 114 -1.34 0.66 4.14
CA ILE A 114 -1.73 1.16 2.83
C ILE A 114 -0.46 1.27 2.00
N ILE A 115 -0.40 0.55 0.87
CA ILE A 115 0.61 0.75 -0.16
C ILE A 115 -0.01 1.64 -1.23
N TRP A 116 0.62 2.77 -1.51
CA TRP A 116 0.17 3.72 -2.52
C TRP A 116 1.22 3.85 -3.62
N ASP A 117 0.89 3.36 -4.82
CA ASP A 117 1.75 3.45 -6.00
C ASP A 117 1.46 4.72 -6.83
N GLY A 118 2.51 5.38 -7.31
CA GLY A 118 2.39 6.66 -8.03
C GLY A 118 1.79 7.78 -7.18
N ALA A 119 2.05 7.80 -5.86
CA ALA A 119 1.65 8.93 -5.02
C ALA A 119 2.26 10.24 -5.57
N PRO A 120 1.47 11.34 -5.66
CA PRO A 120 2.02 12.63 -6.06
C PRO A 120 3.11 13.03 -5.05
N MET A 121 4.29 13.35 -5.57
CA MET A 121 5.39 13.89 -4.79
C MET A 121 5.32 15.41 -4.92
N ASP A 122 4.34 16.02 -4.25
CA ASP A 122 4.29 17.48 -4.15
C ASP A 122 5.12 17.93 -2.94
N HIS A 123 6.04 18.86 -3.18
CA HIS A 123 6.86 19.57 -2.19
C HIS A 123 6.12 20.78 -1.64
#